data_AF-A0A2X1PHP2-F1
#
_entry.id   AF-A0A2X1PHP2-F1
#
_cell.length_a   1.000
_cell.length_b   1.000
_cell.length_c   1.000
_cell.angle_alpha   90.00
_cell.angle_beta   90.00
_cell.angle_gamma   90.00
#
_symmetry.space_group_name_H-M   'P 1'
#
loop_
_entity.id
_entity.type
_entity.pdbx_description
1 polymer ?
#
loop_
_entity_poly.entity_id
_entity_poly.type
_entity_poly.pdbx_seq_one_letter_code
_entity_poly.pdbx_strand_id
1 'polypeptide(L)'
;METKLQEHGLLFFGNQHETVPTRLLFDPYLTSRAKLAWQLIKYKAREFQSGMFPSYEVLAKLLSDKPYDEAELSRKLVSQTLLLLRLTRWLTLCETVRNEQGQVLGNFYILHDEPMPIIDTIQLNHDYIALLEKIHSASR
;
A
#
# COMPACT_ATOMS: atom_id res chain seq x y z
N MET A 1 4.63 -13.12 -33.77
CA MET A 1 5.52 -14.00 -32.99
C MET A 1 5.42 -13.58 -31.53
N GLU A 2 4.73 -14.36 -30.70
CA GLU A 2 4.74 -14.15 -29.24
C GLU A 2 6.04 -14.68 -28.66
N THR A 3 6.81 -13.82 -28.01
CA THR A 3 8.05 -14.20 -27.33
C THR A 3 7.65 -14.92 -26.03
N LYS A 4 7.72 -16.25 -26.02
CA LYS A 4 7.53 -17.05 -24.81
C LYS A 4 8.64 -16.68 -23.81
N LEU A 5 8.29 -16.15 -22.64
CA LEU A 5 9.25 -15.98 -21.56
C LEU A 5 9.79 -17.36 -21.16
N GLN A 6 11.11 -17.50 -21.17
CA GLN A 6 11.81 -18.72 -20.78
C GLN A 6 12.12 -18.64 -19.27
N GLU A 7 11.60 -19.58 -18.48
CA GLU A 7 11.88 -19.67 -17.04
C GLU A 7 13.04 -20.65 -16.78
N HIS A 8 13.87 -20.36 -15.79
CA HIS A 8 15.01 -21.19 -15.38
C HIS A 8 14.75 -21.84 -14.01
N GLY A 9 15.36 -23.01 -13.76
CA GLY A 9 15.26 -23.68 -12.46
C GLY A 9 16.02 -22.91 -11.36
N LEU A 10 15.36 -22.68 -10.22
CA LEU A 10 15.91 -22.02 -9.03
C LEU A 10 15.74 -22.95 -7.82
N LEU A 11 16.85 -23.24 -7.12
CA LEU A 11 16.82 -23.88 -5.80
C LEU A 11 16.97 -22.79 -4.74
N PHE A 12 15.95 -22.63 -3.91
CA PHE A 12 15.95 -21.67 -2.81
C PHE A 12 16.27 -22.38 -1.48
N PHE A 13 17.31 -21.90 -0.78
CA PHE A 13 17.64 -22.31 0.58
C PHE A 13 17.56 -21.08 1.49
N GLY A 14 16.48 -20.95 2.28
CA GLY A 14 16.27 -19.81 3.17
C GLY A 14 15.10 -19.97 4.14
N ASN A 15 14.88 -18.95 4.98
CA ASN A 15 13.86 -18.93 6.03
C ASN A 15 12.42 -18.97 5.48
N GLN A 16 11.42 -19.29 6.33
CA GLN A 16 10.02 -19.12 5.97
C GLN A 16 9.74 -17.65 5.65
N HIS A 17 9.31 -17.38 4.42
CA HIS A 17 8.92 -16.04 4.00
C HIS A 17 7.57 -15.67 4.61
N GLU A 18 7.37 -14.38 4.88
CA GLU A 18 6.01 -13.90 5.09
C GLU A 18 5.16 -14.21 3.85
N THR A 19 3.96 -14.76 4.05
CA THR A 19 3.06 -15.04 2.94
C THR A 19 2.58 -13.74 2.32
N VAL A 20 2.96 -13.53 1.06
CA VAL A 20 2.47 -12.44 0.21
C VAL A 20 1.38 -12.99 -0.70
N PRO A 21 0.20 -12.35 -0.79
CA PRO A 21 -0.86 -12.81 -1.67
C PRO A 21 -0.38 -12.86 -3.12
N THR A 22 -0.56 -13.99 -3.79
CA THR A 22 -0.20 -14.15 -5.21
C THR A 22 -0.92 -13.11 -6.07
N ARG A 23 -2.18 -12.78 -5.73
CA ARG A 23 -2.96 -11.73 -6.39
C ARG A 23 -2.29 -10.34 -6.28
N LEU A 24 -1.63 -10.03 -5.16
CA LEU A 24 -0.90 -8.76 -4.99
C LEU A 24 0.30 -8.71 -5.94
N LEU A 25 1.05 -9.81 -6.01
CA LEU A 25 2.25 -9.90 -6.86
C LEU A 25 1.90 -9.71 -8.34
N PHE A 26 0.76 -10.23 -8.78
CA PHE A 26 0.30 -10.17 -10.17
C PHE A 26 -0.75 -9.10 -10.46
N ASP A 27 -1.10 -8.24 -9.49
CA ASP A 27 -2.01 -7.12 -9.74
C ASP A 27 -1.38 -6.18 -10.78
N PRO A 28 -1.99 -6.01 -11.97
CA PRO A 28 -1.42 -5.21 -13.04
C PRO A 28 -1.58 -3.71 -12.79
N TYR A 29 -2.42 -3.29 -11.83
CA TYR A 29 -2.66 -1.89 -11.49
C TYR A 29 -1.75 -1.40 -10.37
N LEU A 30 -1.01 -2.30 -9.69
CA LEU A 30 -0.04 -1.95 -8.67
C LEU A 30 1.37 -1.80 -9.23
N THR A 31 2.04 -0.71 -8.84
CA THR A 31 3.49 -0.56 -9.05
C THR A 31 4.28 -1.49 -8.12
N SER A 32 5.54 -1.80 -8.48
CA SER A 32 6.43 -2.57 -7.60
C SER A 32 6.58 -1.93 -6.22
N ARG A 33 6.60 -0.59 -6.15
CA ARG A 33 6.64 0.15 -4.89
C ARG A 33 5.38 -0.05 -4.05
N ALA A 34 4.20 -0.06 -4.67
CA ALA A 34 2.95 -0.31 -3.95
C ALA A 34 2.89 -1.75 -3.40
N LYS A 35 3.37 -2.73 -4.19
CA LYS A 35 3.49 -4.13 -3.74
C LYS A 35 4.46 -4.26 -2.56
N LEU A 36 5.59 -3.55 -2.60
CA LEU A 36 6.55 -3.50 -1.50
C LEU A 36 5.96 -2.80 -0.27
N ALA A 37 5.26 -1.68 -0.46
CA ALA A 37 4.61 -0.93 0.62
C ALA A 37 3.59 -1.80 1.36
N TRP A 38 2.75 -2.55 0.65
CA TRP A 38 1.81 -3.48 1.28
C TRP A 38 2.53 -4.51 2.18
N GLN A 39 3.63 -5.10 1.70
CA GLN A 39 4.41 -6.08 2.46
C GLN A 39 5.03 -5.47 3.71
N LEU A 40 5.62 -4.27 3.59
CA LEU A 40 6.22 -3.55 4.72
C LEU A 40 5.18 -3.11 5.75
N ILE A 41 3.99 -2.69 5.31
CA ILE A 41 2.87 -2.35 6.21
C ILE A 41 2.45 -3.60 7.01
N LYS A 42 2.27 -4.75 6.35
CA LYS A 42 1.93 -6.01 7.01
C LYS A 42 2.98 -6.43 8.04
N TYR A 43 4.25 -6.37 7.64
CA TYR A 43 5.38 -6.67 8.52
C TYR A 43 5.38 -5.77 9.76
N LYS A 44 5.24 -4.45 9.58
CA LYS A 44 5.23 -3.48 10.69
C LYS A 44 4.01 -3.63 11.59
N ALA A 45 2.83 -3.88 11.03
CA ALA A 45 1.62 -4.12 11.82
C ALA A 45 1.77 -5.32 12.77
N ARG A 46 2.52 -6.36 12.36
CA ARG A 46 2.87 -7.52 13.20
C ARG A 46 3.89 -7.18 14.28
N GLU A 47 4.97 -6.47 13.92
CA GLU A 47 6.03 -6.10 14.88
C GLU A 47 5.49 -5.28 16.05
N PHE A 48 4.56 -4.36 15.81
CA PHE A 48 4.10 -3.44 16.85
C PHE A 48 3.14 -4.06 17.88
N GLN A 49 2.72 -5.33 17.74
CA GLN A 49 1.75 -6.06 18.60
C GLN A 49 0.41 -5.34 18.87
N SER A 50 0.22 -4.17 18.27
CA SER A 50 -0.89 -3.22 18.47
C SER A 50 -1.63 -2.95 17.17
N GLY A 51 -1.21 -3.57 16.06
CA GLY A 51 -1.81 -3.34 14.75
C GLY A 51 -1.62 -1.90 14.23
N MET A 52 -0.65 -1.16 14.77
CA MET A 52 -0.41 0.22 14.37
C MET A 52 0.10 0.30 12.92
N PHE A 53 -0.47 1.24 12.18
CA PHE A 53 -0.01 1.58 10.84
C PHE A 53 1.33 2.35 10.91
N PRO A 54 2.34 2.02 10.08
CA PRO A 54 3.61 2.74 10.07
C PRO A 54 3.44 4.22 9.67
N SER A 55 4.16 5.13 10.32
CA SER A 55 4.09 6.56 9.98
C SER A 55 4.57 6.82 8.54
N TYR A 56 4.22 7.99 8.00
CA TYR A 56 4.63 8.36 6.64
C TYR A 56 6.15 8.51 6.53
N GLU A 57 6.81 8.94 7.59
CA GLU A 57 8.27 9.05 7.70
C GLU A 57 8.91 7.66 7.72
N VAL A 58 8.33 6.71 8.46
CA VAL A 58 8.79 5.31 8.46
C VAL A 58 8.65 4.71 7.06
N LEU A 59 7.50 4.90 6.41
CA LEU A 59 7.30 4.43 5.03
C LEU A 59 8.25 5.15 4.04
N ALA A 60 8.51 6.44 4.23
CA ALA A 60 9.42 7.21 3.39
C ALA A 60 10.84 6.64 3.42
N LYS A 61 11.31 6.26 4.60
CA LYS A 61 12.62 5.59 4.78
C LYS A 61 12.63 4.20 4.16
N LEU A 62 11.64 3.36 4.47
CA LEU A 62 11.61 1.96 4.03
C LEU A 62 11.39 1.81 2.52
N LEU A 63 10.71 2.76 1.88
CA LEU A 63 10.43 2.76 0.44
C LEU A 63 11.47 3.54 -0.38
N SER A 64 12.50 4.10 0.26
CA SER A 64 13.59 4.76 -0.44
C SER A 64 14.41 3.74 -1.24
N ASP A 65 14.76 4.12 -2.46
CA ASP A 65 15.67 3.37 -3.35
C ASP A 65 17.12 3.89 -3.27
N LYS A 66 17.42 4.77 -2.31
CA LYS A 66 18.74 5.41 -2.12
C LYS A 66 19.37 5.01 -0.78
N PRO A 67 20.00 3.83 -0.69
CA PRO A 67 20.51 3.30 0.58
C PRO A 67 21.70 4.06 1.19
N TYR A 68 22.44 4.84 0.41
CA TYR A 68 23.70 5.49 0.85
C TYR A 68 23.62 7.00 1.05
N ASP A 69 22.46 7.60 0.76
CA ASP A 69 22.32 9.07 0.70
C ASP A 69 21.44 9.60 1.85
N GLU A 70 21.04 8.74 2.79
CA GLU A 70 19.97 8.93 3.79
C GLU A 70 18.68 9.55 3.21
N ALA A 71 18.53 9.52 1.89
CA ALA A 71 17.50 10.24 1.19
C ALA A 71 16.18 9.51 1.37
N GLU A 72 15.20 10.20 1.94
CA GLU A 72 13.86 9.66 2.12
C GLU A 72 13.01 9.81 0.87
N LEU A 73 12.10 8.86 0.65
CA LEU A 73 11.08 9.03 -0.37
C LEU A 73 10.18 10.23 0.00
N SER A 74 9.92 11.13 -0.96
CA SER A 74 9.08 12.30 -0.67
C SER A 74 7.69 11.89 -0.14
N ARG A 75 7.13 12.69 0.79
CA ARG A 75 5.76 12.49 1.30
C ARG A 75 4.71 12.41 0.19
N LYS A 76 4.91 13.11 -0.93
CA LYS A 76 4.03 13.03 -2.11
C LYS A 76 4.02 11.62 -2.69
N LEU A 77 5.19 11.01 -2.88
CA LEU A 77 5.32 9.65 -3.42
C LEU A 77 4.80 8.59 -2.44
N VAL A 78 5.01 8.76 -1.13
CA VAL A 78 4.38 7.90 -0.11
C VAL A 78 2.85 7.99 -0.22
N SER A 79 2.32 9.22 -0.26
CA SER A 79 0.87 9.45 -0.40
C SER A 79 0.29 8.83 -1.66
N GLN A 80 0.98 8.96 -2.80
CA GLN A 80 0.58 8.36 -4.07
C GLN A 80 0.63 6.82 -4.03
N THR A 81 1.62 6.25 -3.33
CA THR A 81 1.74 4.81 -3.15
C THR A 81 0.57 4.26 -2.33
N LEU A 82 0.22 4.92 -1.23
CA LEU A 82 -0.93 4.55 -0.41
C LEU A 82 -2.26 4.79 -1.13
N LEU A 83 -2.37 5.88 -1.88
CA LEU A 83 -3.52 6.15 -2.74
C LEU A 83 -3.74 5.04 -3.76
N LEU A 84 -2.67 4.54 -4.40
CA LEU A 84 -2.79 3.45 -5.36
C LEU A 84 -3.33 2.18 -4.70
N LEU A 85 -2.82 1.81 -3.52
CA LEU A 85 -3.35 0.68 -2.73
C LEU A 85 -4.83 0.86 -2.37
N ARG A 86 -5.27 2.11 -2.12
CA ARG A 86 -6.68 2.42 -1.87
C ARG A 86 -7.55 2.27 -3.11
N LEU A 87 -7.12 2.83 -4.24
CA LEU A 87 -7.84 2.73 -5.51
C LEU A 87 -7.97 1.28 -5.99
N THR A 88 -6.98 0.44 -5.68
CA THR A 88 -7.02 -0.99 -5.99
C THR A 88 -7.59 -1.84 -4.86
N ARG A 89 -8.14 -1.23 -3.80
CA ARG A 89 -8.90 -1.87 -2.69
C ARG A 89 -8.08 -2.85 -1.85
N TRP A 90 -6.76 -2.74 -1.88
CA TRP A 90 -5.84 -3.44 -0.97
C TRP A 90 -5.71 -2.75 0.39
N LEU A 91 -6.11 -1.48 0.46
CA LEU A 91 -6.05 -0.65 1.66
C LEU A 91 -7.31 0.20 1.79
N THR A 92 -7.93 0.24 2.96
CA THR A 92 -9.08 1.12 3.24
C THR A 92 -8.71 2.13 4.30
N LEU A 93 -8.92 3.44 4.04
CA LEU A 93 -8.80 4.49 5.05
C LEU A 93 -10.09 4.54 5.86
N CYS A 94 -10.05 4.19 7.14
CA CYS A 94 -11.22 4.18 8.01
C CYS A 94 -11.47 5.55 8.63
N GLU A 95 -10.40 6.18 9.12
CA GLU A 95 -10.50 7.45 9.83
C GLU A 95 -9.22 8.27 9.68
N THR A 96 -9.36 9.58 9.63
CA THR A 96 -8.26 10.54 9.80
C THR A 96 -8.43 11.20 11.16
N VAL A 97 -7.61 10.81 12.13
CA VAL A 97 -7.65 11.39 13.47
C VAL A 97 -7.03 12.77 13.46
N ARG A 98 -7.72 13.71 14.09
CA ARG A 98 -7.35 15.11 14.16
C ARG A 98 -7.34 15.59 15.60
N ASN A 99 -6.49 16.56 15.92
CA ASN A 99 -6.55 17.25 17.20
C ASN A 99 -7.73 18.25 17.24
N GLU A 100 -7.94 18.88 18.41
CA GLU A 100 -8.98 19.90 18.61
C GLU A 100 -8.87 21.10 17.67
N GLN A 101 -7.66 21.36 17.15
CA GLN A 101 -7.36 22.43 16.20
C GLN A 101 -7.57 21.99 14.73
N GLY A 102 -8.03 20.76 14.50
CA GLY A 102 -8.29 20.19 13.18
C GLY A 102 -7.06 19.66 12.43
N GLN A 103 -5.88 19.68 13.06
CA GLN A 103 -4.64 19.16 12.47
C GLN A 103 -4.65 17.64 12.45
N VAL A 104 -4.23 17.02 11.34
CA VAL A 104 -4.16 15.56 11.21
C VAL A 104 -3.05 15.02 12.11
N LEU A 105 -3.41 14.15 13.05
CA LEU A 105 -2.50 13.41 13.92
C LEU A 105 -2.12 12.05 13.33
N GLY A 106 -3.02 11.43 12.56
CA GLY A 106 -2.77 10.12 11.99
C GLY A 106 -3.95 9.60 11.17
N ASN A 107 -3.73 8.47 10.50
CA ASN A 107 -4.74 7.78 9.72
C ASN A 107 -4.86 6.34 10.19
N PHE A 108 -6.09 5.87 10.32
CA PHE A 108 -6.42 4.48 10.61
C PHE A 108 -6.75 3.76 9.31
N TYR A 109 -6.03 2.67 9.04
CA TYR A 109 -6.21 1.89 7.83
C TYR A 109 -6.53 0.43 8.15
N ILE A 110 -7.35 -0.18 7.29
CA ILE A 110 -7.48 -1.64 7.19
C ILE A 110 -6.65 -2.08 5.99
N LEU A 111 -5.77 -3.05 6.21
CA LEU A 111 -5.01 -3.73 5.16
C LEU A 111 -5.72 -5.03 4.81
N HIS A 112 -5.99 -5.26 3.53
CA HIS A 112 -6.65 -6.48 3.04
C HIS A 112 -5.63 -7.44 2.44
N ASP A 113 -5.89 -8.74 2.54
CA ASP A 113 -5.11 -9.81 1.92
C ASP A 113 -5.58 -10.16 0.50
N GLU A 114 -6.72 -9.63 0.09
CA GLU A 114 -7.20 -9.57 -1.30
C GLU A 114 -7.82 -8.20 -1.58
N PRO A 115 -7.94 -7.76 -2.87
CA PRO A 115 -8.70 -6.56 -3.19
C PRO A 115 -10.14 -6.71 -2.70
N MET A 116 -10.56 -5.84 -1.79
CA MET A 116 -11.91 -5.90 -1.24
C MET A 116 -12.95 -5.81 -2.37
N PRO A 117 -14.00 -6.64 -2.40
CA PRO A 117 -15.06 -6.53 -3.41
C PRO A 117 -15.64 -5.12 -3.47
N ILE A 118 -16.05 -4.67 -4.67
CA ILE A 118 -16.41 -3.26 -4.90
C ILE A 118 -17.63 -2.85 -4.06
N ILE A 119 -18.61 -3.75 -3.94
CA ILE A 119 -19.82 -3.54 -3.16
C ILE A 119 -19.46 -3.36 -1.68
N ASP A 120 -18.65 -4.26 -1.13
CA ASP A 120 -18.23 -4.21 0.27
C ASP A 120 -17.36 -2.97 0.55
N THR A 121 -16.53 -2.56 -0.42
CA THR A 121 -15.72 -1.34 -0.32
C THR A 121 -16.59 -0.10 -0.17
N ILE A 122 -17.65 0.02 -0.98
CA ILE A 122 -18.58 1.17 -0.95
C ILE A 122 -19.39 1.18 0.36
N GLN A 123 -19.74 0.00 0.87
CA GLN A 123 -20.44 -0.14 2.14
C GLN A 123 -19.56 0.21 3.35
N LEU A 124 -18.31 -0.24 3.35
CA LEU A 124 -17.35 0.02 4.43
C LEU A 124 -16.77 1.44 4.38
N ASN A 125 -16.56 1.99 3.19
CA ASN A 125 -15.91 3.27 2.97
C ASN A 125 -16.70 4.14 1.99
N HIS A 126 -17.64 4.92 2.52
CA HIS A 126 -18.49 5.80 1.71
C HIS A 126 -17.69 6.85 0.91
N ASP A 127 -16.49 7.20 1.37
CA ASP A 127 -15.58 8.13 0.68
C ASP A 127 -14.91 7.52 -0.56
N TYR A 128 -15.03 6.21 -0.81
CA TYR A 128 -14.36 5.54 -1.92
C TYR A 128 -14.83 6.06 -3.28
N ILE A 129 -16.13 6.34 -3.44
CA ILE A 129 -16.65 6.92 -4.70
C ILE A 129 -16.10 8.34 -4.90
N ALA A 130 -16.14 9.17 -3.86
CA ALA A 130 -15.56 10.52 -3.92
C ALA A 130 -14.05 10.51 -4.23
N LEU A 131 -13.33 9.50 -3.75
CA LEU A 131 -11.93 9.28 -4.10
C LEU A 131 -11.76 9.01 -5.60
N LEU A 132 -12.58 8.14 -6.20
CA LEU A 132 -12.54 7.85 -7.63
C LEU A 132 -12.84 9.09 -8.48
N GLU A 133 -13.88 9.85 -8.10
CA GLU A 133 -14.27 11.08 -8.79
C GLU A 133 -13.15 12.12 -8.77
N LYS A 134 -12.47 12.27 -7.63
CA LYS A 134 -11.35 13.19 -7.47
C LYS A 134 -10.16 12.84 -8.38
N ILE A 135 -9.87 11.56 -8.56
CA ILE A 135 -8.76 11.12 -9.42
C ILE A 135 -9.14 11.28 -10.90
N HIS A 136 -10.39 10.99 -11.25
CA HIS A 136 -10.91 11.22 -12.60
C HIS A 136 -10.85 12.69 -13.00
N SER A 137 -11.24 13.60 -12.11
CA SER A 137 -11.20 15.05 -12.38
C SER A 137 -9.78 15.60 -12.46
N ALA A 138 -8.83 15.06 -11.68
CA ALA A 138 -7.43 15.44 -11.73
C ALA A 138 -6.67 14.91 -12.98
N SER A 139 -7.28 14.00 -13.75
CA SER A 139 -6.70 13.42 -14.97
C SER A 139 -7.19 14.11 -16.25
N ARG A 140 -8.05 15.12 -16.14
CA ARG A 140 -8.50 16.00 -17.23
C ARG A 140 -7.68 17.28 -17.24
#